data_AF-G4YU39-F1
#
_entry.id   AF-G4YU39-F1
#
_cell.length_a   1.000
_cell.length_b   1.000
_cell.length_c   1.000
_cell.angle_alpha   90.00
_cell.angle_beta   90.00
_cell.angle_gamma   90.00
#
_symmetry.space_group_name_H-M   'P 1'
#
loop_
_entity.id
_entity.type
_entity.pdbx_description
1 polymer ?
#
loop_
_entity_poly.entity_id
_entity_poly.type
_entity_poly.pdbx_seq_one_letter_code
_entity_poly.pdbx_strand_id
1 'polypeptide(L)'
;RRCSVNNCQKTAKRGGRCIAHGGGNKCAVDGCTTSVVSRGLCVAHGGGKRCQTPSCTKSAQSGGFCWVHGGGKKCGYEGCPKRAQSGGACIAHG
;
A
#
# COMPACT_ATOMS: atom_id res chain seq x y z
N ARG A 1 -9.45 -5.20 -24.88
CA ARG A 1 -9.20 -6.66 -24.69
C ARG A 1 -9.44 -7.04 -23.23
N ARG A 2 -10.18 -8.12 -22.97
CA ARG A 2 -10.38 -8.67 -21.61
C ARG A 2 -9.19 -9.55 -21.22
N CYS A 3 -9.01 -9.76 -19.91
CA CYS A 3 -7.99 -10.66 -19.37
C CYS A 3 -8.14 -12.07 -19.92
N SER A 4 -7.02 -12.72 -20.26
CA SER A 4 -6.96 -14.08 -20.81
C SER A 4 -7.22 -15.19 -19.78
N VAL A 5 -7.51 -14.84 -18.52
CA VAL A 5 -7.82 -15.81 -17.46
C VAL A 5 -9.32 -16.08 -17.52
N ASN A 6 -9.70 -17.36 -17.49
CA ASN A 6 -11.10 -17.79 -17.53
C ASN A 6 -11.94 -17.00 -16.51
N ASN A 7 -13.10 -16.52 -16.95
CA ASN A 7 -14.06 -15.75 -16.15
C ASN A 7 -13.54 -14.42 -15.57
N CYS A 8 -12.39 -13.90 -16.02
CA CYS A 8 -11.90 -12.60 -15.57
C CYS A 8 -12.44 -11.45 -16.43
N GLN A 9 -13.37 -10.66 -15.88
CA GLN A 9 -13.94 -9.48 -16.54
C GLN A 9 -13.02 -8.25 -16.52
N LYS A 10 -11.85 -8.33 -15.87
CA LYS A 10 -10.91 -7.20 -15.80
C LYS A 10 -10.26 -6.95 -17.15
N THR A 11 -9.95 -5.68 -17.43
CA THR A 11 -9.24 -5.27 -18.64
C THR A 11 -7.84 -5.87 -18.69
N ALA A 12 -7.48 -6.47 -19.82
CA ALA A 12 -6.11 -6.91 -20.07
C ALA A 12 -5.18 -5.70 -20.24
N LYS A 13 -3.96 -5.86 -19.73
CA LYS A 13 -2.84 -4.96 -19.96
C LYS A 13 -1.80 -5.72 -20.78
N ARG A 14 -0.52 -5.65 -20.38
CA ARG A 14 0.57 -6.33 -21.07
C ARG A 14 0.39 -7.85 -21.00
N GLY A 15 0.67 -8.54 -22.10
CA GLY A 15 0.61 -10.01 -22.16
C GLY A 15 -0.81 -10.59 -22.02
N GLY A 16 -1.85 -9.82 -22.32
CA GLY A 16 -3.24 -10.30 -22.33
C GLY A 16 -3.85 -10.52 -20.95
N ARG A 17 -3.15 -10.21 -19.86
CA ARG A 17 -3.62 -10.44 -18.47
C ARG A 17 -3.93 -9.13 -17.77
N CYS A 18 -4.81 -9.15 -16.77
CA CYS A 18 -5.08 -7.98 -15.93
C CYS A 18 -3.99 -7.83 -14.85
N ILE A 19 -4.01 -6.72 -14.10
CA ILE A 19 -3.01 -6.45 -13.05
C ILE A 19 -2.97 -7.57 -12.01
N ALA A 20 -4.13 -8.07 -11.58
CA ALA A 20 -4.23 -9.16 -10.60
C ALA A 20 -3.72 -10.51 -11.14
N HIS A 21 -3.77 -10.72 -12.47
CA HIS A 21 -3.29 -11.93 -13.14
C HIS A 21 -1.91 -11.73 -13.79
N GLY A 22 -1.13 -10.74 -13.35
CA GLY A 22 0.26 -10.56 -13.77
C GLY A 22 0.47 -9.79 -15.08
N GLY A 23 -0.53 -9.07 -15.57
CA GLY A 23 -0.37 -8.09 -16.66
C GLY A 23 0.13 -6.72 -16.21
N GLY A 24 0.36 -6.54 -14.91
CA GLY A 24 1.03 -5.36 -14.36
C GLY A 24 2.55 -5.42 -14.54
N ASN A 25 3.21 -4.26 -14.46
CA ASN A 25 4.67 -4.20 -14.45
C ASN A 25 5.22 -4.84 -13.17
N LYS A 26 6.33 -5.56 -13.29
CA LYS A 26 7.04 -6.20 -12.18
C LYS A 26 8.10 -5.26 -11.62
N CYS A 27 8.34 -5.41 -10.33
CA CYS A 27 9.42 -4.70 -9.63
C CYS A 27 10.74 -4.88 -10.39
N ALA A 28 11.51 -3.79 -10.50
CA ALA A 28 12.79 -3.76 -11.18
C ALA A 28 13.91 -4.49 -10.42
N VAL A 29 13.69 -4.79 -9.13
CA VAL A 29 14.61 -5.62 -8.35
C VAL A 29 14.62 -7.04 -8.90
N ASP A 30 15.82 -7.54 -9.18
CA ASP A 30 16.06 -8.88 -9.70
C ASP A 30 15.42 -9.95 -8.80
N GLY A 31 14.79 -10.96 -9.42
CA GLY A 31 14.04 -12.00 -8.70
C GLY A 31 12.71 -11.56 -8.06
N CYS A 32 12.36 -10.27 -8.05
CA CYS A 32 11.10 -9.81 -7.46
C CYS A 32 9.92 -10.01 -8.42
N THR A 33 8.97 -10.88 -8.04
CA THR A 33 7.77 -11.14 -8.85
C THR A 33 6.61 -10.19 -8.57
N THR A 34 6.74 -9.34 -7.54
CA THR A 34 5.72 -8.40 -7.08
C THR A 34 5.48 -7.28 -8.08
N SER A 35 4.24 -6.82 -8.16
CA SER A 35 3.85 -5.69 -9.01
C SER A 35 4.48 -4.37 -8.54
N VAL A 36 4.85 -3.53 -9.50
CA VAL A 36 5.29 -2.14 -9.27
C VAL A 36 4.14 -1.34 -8.67
N VAL A 37 4.49 -0.52 -7.69
CA VAL A 37 3.59 0.52 -7.16
C VAL A 37 3.96 1.87 -7.75
N SER A 38 5.24 2.27 -7.63
CA SER A 38 5.77 3.49 -8.23
C SER A 38 7.27 3.37 -8.45
N ARG A 39 7.86 4.23 -9.29
CA ARG A 39 9.31 4.30 -9.57
C ARG A 39 9.93 2.96 -10.00
N GLY A 40 9.15 2.09 -10.65
CA GLY A 40 9.60 0.76 -11.05
C GLY A 40 9.76 -0.24 -9.89
N LEU A 41 9.37 0.10 -8.67
CA LEU A 41 9.60 -0.73 -7.47
C LEU A 41 8.26 -1.15 -6.84
N CYS A 42 8.25 -2.31 -6.16
CA CYS A 42 7.12 -2.72 -5.33
C CYS A 42 7.15 -1.99 -3.97
N VAL A 43 6.12 -2.16 -3.15
CA VAL A 43 6.05 -1.50 -1.83
C VAL A 43 7.25 -1.85 -0.93
N ALA A 44 7.68 -3.10 -0.90
CA ALA A 44 8.80 -3.58 -0.09
C ALA A 44 10.14 -3.01 -0.58
N HIS A 45 10.31 -2.90 -1.89
CA HIS A 45 11.50 -2.33 -2.51
C HIS A 45 11.43 -0.81 -2.69
N GLY A 46 10.48 -0.12 -2.05
CA GLY A 46 10.46 1.34 -1.97
C GLY A 46 9.61 2.07 -3.00
N GLY A 47 8.79 1.36 -3.76
CA GLY A 47 7.73 1.94 -4.58
C GLY A 47 6.53 2.46 -3.79
N GLY A 48 6.47 2.22 -2.47
CA GLY A 48 5.48 2.83 -1.59
C GLY A 48 5.78 4.31 -1.31
N LYS A 49 4.76 5.07 -0.90
CA LYS A 49 4.96 6.44 -0.39
C LYS A 49 5.82 6.38 0.89
N ARG A 50 6.76 7.31 1.01
CA ARG A 50 7.61 7.47 2.20
C ARG A 50 7.04 8.54 3.10
N CYS A 51 7.39 8.44 4.38
CA CYS A 51 7.08 9.46 5.37
C CYS A 51 7.64 10.81 4.92
N GLN A 52 6.83 11.86 4.97
CA GLN A 52 7.25 13.21 4.60
C GLN A 52 8.16 13.87 5.65
N THR A 53 8.22 13.33 6.88
CA THR A 53 9.17 13.77 7.91
C THR A 53 10.62 13.69 7.41
N PRO A 54 11.40 14.77 7.56
CA PRO A 54 12.81 14.78 7.20
C PRO A 54 13.57 13.60 7.84
N SER A 55 14.46 12.98 7.07
CA SER A 55 15.27 11.82 7.50
C SER A 55 14.49 10.54 7.87
N CYS A 56 13.17 10.49 7.65
CA CYS A 56 12.39 9.29 7.92
C CYS A 56 12.30 8.39 6.68
N THR A 57 12.87 7.19 6.75
CA THR A 57 12.80 6.19 5.67
C THR A 57 11.58 5.28 5.76
N LYS A 58 10.75 5.42 6.81
CA LYS A 58 9.58 4.56 7.02
C LYS A 58 8.49 4.82 5.97
N SER A 59 7.73 3.79 5.65
CA SER A 59 6.60 3.88 4.72
C SER A 59 5.48 4.75 5.31
N ALA A 60 4.91 5.62 4.48
CA ALA A 60 3.73 6.37 4.83
C ALA A 60 2.50 5.46 4.84
N GLN A 61 1.68 5.58 5.88
CA GLN A 61 0.44 4.84 6.03
C GLN A 61 -0.74 5.70 5.57
N SER A 62 -0.91 6.86 6.20
CA SER A 62 -1.96 7.84 5.86
C SER A 62 -1.41 9.26 5.95
N GLY A 63 -2.01 10.20 5.21
CA GLY A 63 -1.61 11.61 5.21
C GLY A 63 -0.17 11.91 4.80
N GLY A 64 0.53 10.94 4.19
CA GLY A 64 1.96 11.09 3.85
C GLY A 64 2.92 10.81 5.00
N PHE A 65 2.44 10.37 6.16
CA PHE A 65 3.28 10.09 7.33
C PHE A 65 3.30 8.62 7.69
N CYS A 66 4.38 8.17 8.34
CA CYS A 66 4.51 6.81 8.82
C CYS A 66 3.75 6.58 10.12
N TRP A 67 3.78 5.34 10.60
CA TRP A 67 3.13 4.97 11.85
C TRP A 67 3.63 5.75 13.06
N VAL A 68 4.83 6.33 13.11
CA VAL A 68 5.22 7.19 14.26
C VAL A 68 4.88 8.66 14.03
N HIS A 69 5.01 9.15 12.80
CA HIS A 69 4.89 10.58 12.48
C HIS A 69 3.47 11.04 12.09
N GLY A 70 2.42 10.32 12.54
CA GLY A 70 1.03 10.75 12.34
C GLY A 70 0.24 10.03 11.24
N GLY A 71 0.81 8.99 10.63
CA GLY A 71 0.11 8.16 9.64
C GLY A 71 -0.83 7.11 10.23
N GLY A 72 -0.88 6.97 11.56
CA GLY A 72 -1.80 6.06 12.24
C GLY A 72 -3.17 6.70 12.41
N LYS A 73 -4.24 5.89 12.33
CA LYS A 73 -5.60 6.35 12.63
C LYS A 73 -5.69 6.72 14.11
N LYS A 74 -6.28 7.88 14.43
CA LYS A 74 -6.59 8.27 15.81
C LYS A 74 -7.73 7.40 16.36
N CYS A 75 -7.77 7.22 17.67
CA CYS A 75 -8.94 6.63 18.32
C CYS A 75 -10.17 7.50 18.00
N GLY A 76 -11.27 6.86 17.61
CA GLY A 76 -12.52 7.53 17.26
C GLY A 76 -13.30 8.07 18.46
N TYR A 77 -12.87 7.77 19.68
CA TYR A 77 -13.48 8.27 20.90
C TYR A 77 -13.09 9.72 21.15
N GLU A 78 -14.08 10.55 21.47
CA GLU A 78 -13.88 11.98 21.73
C GLU A 78 -12.86 12.20 22.86
N GLY A 79 -11.94 13.14 22.63
CA GLY A 79 -10.88 13.47 23.57
C GLY A 79 -9.79 12.41 23.75
N CYS A 80 -9.82 11.28 23.04
CA CYS A 80 -8.79 10.25 23.20
C CYS A 80 -7.52 10.59 22.38
N PRO A 81 -6.35 10.85 23.02
CA PRO A 81 -5.12 11.14 22.30
C PRO A 81 -4.47 9.86 21.73
N LYS A 82 -4.99 8.68 22.11
CA LYS A 82 -4.43 7.40 21.70
C LYS A 82 -4.75 7.10 20.24
N ARG A 83 -3.97 6.19 19.67
CA ARG A 83 -4.15 5.69 18.31
C ARG A 83 -5.06 4.49 18.30
N ALA A 84 -5.81 4.37 17.20
CA ALA A 84 -6.60 3.18 16.96
C ALA A 84 -5.66 2.00 16.64
N GLN A 85 -5.88 0.87 17.30
CA GLN A 85 -5.19 -0.39 17.01
C GLN A 85 -5.94 -1.16 15.93
N SER A 86 -7.23 -1.41 16.17
CA SER A 86 -8.15 -2.05 15.22
C SER A 86 -9.54 -1.43 15.38
N GLY A 87 -10.39 -1.55 14.36
CA GLY A 87 -11.79 -1.09 14.43
C GLY A 87 -11.99 0.43 14.60
N GLY A 88 -10.92 1.24 14.59
CA GLY A 88 -11.01 2.67 14.89
C GLY A 88 -10.93 3.01 16.39
N ALA A 89 -10.70 2.04 17.27
CA ALA A 89 -10.55 2.25 18.70
C ALA A 89 -9.12 1.92 19.17
N CYS A 90 -8.67 2.60 20.22
CA CYS A 90 -7.41 2.25 20.88
C CYS A 90 -7.55 1.00 21.74
N ILE A 91 -6.43 0.46 22.24
CA ILE A 91 -6.42 -0.72 23.13
C ILE A 91 -7.28 -0.55 24.40
N ALA A 92 -7.57 0.68 24.82
CA ALA A 92 -8.42 0.94 25.98
C ALA A 92 -9.92 1.03 25.63
N HIS A 93 -10.27 1.11 24.36
CA HIS A 93 -11.64 1.31 23.88
C HIS A 93 -12.06 0.23 22.86
N GLY A 94 -11.28 -0.86 22.73
CA GLY A 94 -11.44 -1.88 21.71
C GLY A 94 -11.24 -3.29 22.25
#